data_AF-A0A351C6L1-F1
#
_entry.id   AF-A0A351C6L1-F1
#
_cell.length_a   1.000
_cell.length_b   1.000
_cell.length_c   1.000
_cell.angle_alpha   90.00
_cell.angle_beta   90.00
_cell.angle_gamma   90.00
#
_symmetry.space_group_name_H-M   'P 1'
#
loop_
_entity.id
_entity.type
_entity.pdbx_description
1 polymer ?
#
loop_
_entity_poly.entity_id
_entity_poly.type
_entity_poly.pdbx_seq_one_letter_code
_entity_poly.pdbx_strand_id
1 'polypeptide(L)'
;MNMRGPAPVHFLLSFPKTLLLCMLVALPALSAQAQEANREPEQQFEDALRLYSENVFANAANGFHTFQIENPLHARIPEAMYYEAESYLALGRQDGAIALLSLFDQRFPLHPFAFGTRLSLGKYFFDKQDFDRAIRTLSQVLERSPSAEQSALALYWMGESAFQQKSTIEALRYFEQVITDFPETETAPRAAFAIAYNEIELGRYADAAASFERLSQRYPGTEFANRIGL
;
A
#
# COMPACT_ATOMS: atom_id res chain seq x y z
N MET A 1 50.87 57.85 61.73
CA MET A 1 51.51 56.65 62.32
C MET A 1 51.03 55.43 61.56
N ASN A 2 51.99 54.62 61.13
CA ASN A 2 51.86 53.41 60.30
C ASN A 2 51.44 52.19 61.15
N MET A 3 50.94 51.12 60.51
CA MET A 3 51.16 49.67 60.75
C MET A 3 49.97 48.89 60.12
N ARG A 4 49.99 48.44 58.85
CA ARG A 4 50.51 47.17 58.27
C ARG A 4 49.81 45.84 58.66
N GLY A 5 49.01 45.33 57.70
CA GLY A 5 48.87 43.91 57.26
C GLY A 5 47.94 42.95 58.03
N PRO A 6 47.49 41.80 57.45
CA PRO A 6 47.82 41.18 56.15
C PRO A 6 46.60 40.75 55.26
N ALA A 7 46.92 40.12 54.12
CA ALA A 7 46.10 39.77 52.94
C ALA A 7 45.26 38.46 53.09
N PRO A 8 44.47 38.03 52.06
CA PRO A 8 43.28 37.18 52.21
C PRO A 8 43.55 35.68 52.19
N VAL A 9 42.62 34.89 52.76
CA VAL A 9 42.64 33.42 52.70
C VAL A 9 41.43 32.93 51.90
N HIS A 10 41.72 32.29 50.77
CA HIS A 10 40.78 31.49 49.98
C HIS A 10 40.28 30.30 50.80
N PHE A 11 38.97 30.11 50.90
CA PHE A 11 38.39 28.82 51.28
C PHE A 11 37.60 28.27 50.09
N LEU A 12 38.18 27.24 49.48
CA LEU A 12 37.61 26.46 48.38
C LEU A 12 36.37 25.71 48.88
N LEU A 13 35.21 25.98 48.28
CA LEU A 13 34.03 25.12 48.39
C LEU A 13 34.33 23.82 47.62
N SER A 14 34.65 22.76 48.36
CA SER A 14 34.75 21.40 47.83
C SER A 14 33.36 20.85 47.54
N PHE A 15 32.93 20.92 46.28
CA PHE A 15 31.74 20.19 45.81
C PHE A 15 32.06 18.68 45.74
N PRO A 16 31.14 17.79 46.17
CA PRO A 16 31.33 16.35 46.02
C PRO A 16 31.33 15.95 44.54
N LYS A 17 32.38 15.25 44.10
CA LYS A 17 32.63 14.81 42.70
C LYS A 17 31.58 13.86 42.11
N THR A 18 30.56 13.47 42.86
CA THR A 18 29.53 12.51 42.45
C THR A 18 28.34 13.14 41.70
N LEU A 19 28.14 14.45 41.74
CA LEU A 19 27.05 15.11 40.98
C LEU A 19 27.39 15.44 39.52
N LEU A 20 28.68 15.39 39.14
CA LEU A 20 29.11 15.73 37.78
C LEU A 20 28.93 14.57 36.77
N LEU A 21 28.62 13.36 37.24
CA LEU A 21 28.52 12.18 36.37
C LEU A 21 27.11 11.97 35.78
N CYS A 22 26.08 12.62 36.31
CA CYS A 22 24.71 12.48 35.77
C CYS A 22 24.39 13.48 34.62
N MET A 23 25.11 14.61 34.51
CA MET A 23 24.88 15.55 33.41
C MET A 23 25.54 15.16 32.09
N LEU A 24 26.60 14.34 32.11
CA LEU A 24 27.34 13.95 30.91
C LEU A 24 26.69 12.82 30.11
N VAL A 25 25.73 12.10 30.69
CA VAL A 25 24.95 11.05 29.99
C VAL A 25 23.67 11.62 29.37
N ALA A 26 23.21 12.80 29.79
CA ALA A 26 21.98 13.42 29.29
C ALA A 26 22.15 14.25 28.00
N LEU A 27 23.35 14.78 27.75
CA LEU A 27 23.64 15.59 26.56
C LEU A 27 23.49 14.85 25.21
N PRO A 28 24.00 13.61 25.02
CA PRO A 28 23.85 12.91 23.75
C PRO A 28 22.40 12.47 23.47
N ALA A 29 21.61 12.21 24.52
CA ALA A 29 20.19 11.85 24.37
C ALA A 29 19.33 13.06 23.96
N LEU A 30 19.61 14.23 24.55
CA LEU A 30 18.91 15.47 24.21
C LEU A 30 19.27 15.95 22.79
N SER A 31 20.52 15.76 22.34
CA SER A 31 20.91 16.07 20.96
C SER A 31 20.34 15.08 19.95
N ALA A 32 20.21 13.79 20.30
CA ALA A 32 19.58 12.80 19.42
C ALA A 32 18.07 13.09 19.24
N GLN A 33 17.34 13.34 20.34
CA GLN A 33 15.93 13.74 20.29
C GLN A 33 15.73 15.10 19.59
N ALA A 34 16.63 16.06 19.80
CA ALA A 34 16.55 17.35 19.12
C ALA A 34 16.89 17.24 17.61
N GLN A 35 17.79 16.33 17.23
CA GLN A 35 18.16 16.11 15.82
C GLN A 35 17.11 15.28 15.08
N GLU A 36 16.34 14.45 15.79
CA GLU A 36 15.17 13.74 15.26
C GLU A 36 13.99 14.69 15.05
N ALA A 37 13.77 15.63 15.98
CA ALA A 37 12.74 16.68 15.89
C ALA A 37 13.03 17.81 14.88
N ASN A 38 14.24 17.87 14.33
CA ASN A 38 14.69 18.94 13.42
C ASN A 38 15.14 18.40 12.04
N ARG A 39 14.77 17.15 11.70
CA ARG A 39 14.87 16.67 10.32
C ARG A 39 13.81 17.41 9.50
N GLU A 40 14.22 18.00 8.38
CA GLU A 40 13.26 18.58 7.44
C GLU A 40 12.21 17.51 7.09
N PRO A 41 10.90 17.84 7.03
CA PRO A 41 9.83 16.86 6.80
C PRO A 41 10.08 15.99 5.56
N GLU A 42 10.66 16.58 4.51
CA GLU A 42 11.06 15.86 3.31
C GLU A 42 12.08 14.76 3.61
N GLN A 43 13.09 15.03 4.44
CA GLN A 43 14.08 14.03 4.84
C GLN A 43 13.44 12.89 5.65
N GLN A 44 12.50 13.20 6.55
CA GLN A 44 11.78 12.18 7.32
C GLN A 44 10.99 11.23 6.39
N PHE A 45 10.33 11.79 5.37
CA PHE A 45 9.63 11.01 4.36
C PHE A 45 10.60 10.12 3.58
N GLU A 46 11.69 10.69 3.06
CA GLU A 46 12.66 9.97 2.23
C GLU A 46 13.37 8.85 3.02
N ASP A 47 13.61 9.05 4.32
CA ASP A 47 14.12 7.99 5.20
C ASP A 47 13.15 6.81 5.32
N ALA A 48 11.85 7.08 5.47
CA ALA A 48 10.82 6.05 5.50
C ALA A 48 10.66 5.34 4.15
N LEU A 49 10.75 6.09 3.04
CA LEU A 49 10.70 5.54 1.69
C LEU A 49 11.91 4.64 1.39
N ARG A 50 13.10 5.01 1.86
CA ARG A 50 14.28 4.16 1.77
C ARG A 50 14.07 2.84 2.52
N LEU A 51 13.58 2.88 3.75
CA LEU A 51 13.25 1.67 4.52
C LEU A 51 12.23 0.78 3.80
N TYR A 52 11.22 1.39 3.15
CA TYR A 52 10.26 0.67 2.31
C TYR A 52 10.96 -0.04 1.15
N SER A 53 11.83 0.66 0.42
CA SER A 53 12.58 0.10 -0.71
C SER A 53 13.55 -1.03 -0.30
N GLU A 54 14.03 -1.00 0.94
CA GLU A 54 14.88 -2.03 1.55
C GLU A 54 14.06 -3.21 2.12
N ASN A 55 12.73 -3.22 1.93
CA ASN A 55 11.77 -4.19 2.47
C ASN A 55 11.72 -4.23 4.01
N VAL A 56 12.19 -3.17 4.69
CA VAL A 56 12.13 -3.03 6.15
C VAL A 56 10.75 -2.47 6.55
N PHE A 57 9.69 -3.20 6.21
CA PHE A 57 8.31 -2.71 6.24
C PHE A 57 7.84 -2.27 7.62
N ALA A 58 8.28 -2.92 8.71
CA ALA A 58 7.90 -2.52 10.06
C ALA A 58 8.42 -1.11 10.42
N ASN A 59 9.66 -0.81 10.04
CA ASN A 59 10.27 0.50 10.29
C ASN A 59 9.73 1.54 9.30
N ALA A 60 9.50 1.15 8.04
CA ALA A 60 8.87 2.01 7.05
C ALA A 60 7.48 2.47 7.50
N ALA A 61 6.61 1.54 7.93
CA ALA A 61 5.29 1.86 8.44
C ALA A 61 5.35 2.85 9.62
N ASN A 62 6.25 2.61 10.59
CA ASN A 62 6.44 3.51 11.72
C ASN A 62 6.93 4.90 11.26
N GLY A 63 7.89 4.96 10.34
CA GLY A 63 8.39 6.21 9.78
C GLY A 63 7.30 7.04 9.10
N PHE A 64 6.49 6.41 8.23
CA PHE A 64 5.36 7.07 7.58
C PHE A 64 4.27 7.49 8.56
N HIS A 65 4.01 6.69 9.59
CA HIS A 65 3.05 7.03 10.65
C HIS A 65 3.50 8.27 11.44
N THR A 66 4.77 8.28 11.86
CA THR A 66 5.38 9.40 12.58
C THR A 66 5.35 10.68 11.74
N PHE A 67 5.74 10.57 10.46
CA PHE A 67 5.69 11.67 9.52
C PHE A 67 4.29 12.30 9.43
N GLN A 68 3.21 11.48 9.43
CA GLN A 68 1.84 11.99 9.38
C GLN A 68 1.42 12.75 10.64
N ILE A 69 1.85 12.27 11.81
CA ILE A 69 1.54 12.90 13.11
C ILE A 69 2.27 14.25 13.23
N GLU A 70 3.53 14.28 12.84
CA GLU A 70 4.38 15.47 12.99
C GLU A 70 4.09 16.53 11.90
N ASN A 71 3.67 16.09 10.71
CA ASN A 71 3.53 16.96 9.54
C ASN A 71 2.12 16.89 8.89
N PRO A 72 1.01 17.06 9.64
CA PRO A 72 -0.34 16.71 9.18
C PRO A 72 -0.88 17.53 7.99
N LEU A 73 -0.23 18.65 7.66
CA LEU A 73 -0.56 19.51 6.53
C LEU A 73 0.41 19.36 5.34
N HIS A 74 1.39 18.46 5.43
CA HIS A 74 2.39 18.29 4.38
C HIS A 74 1.78 17.72 3.10
N ALA A 75 2.30 18.14 1.94
CA ALA A 75 1.81 17.69 0.64
C ALA A 75 1.93 16.17 0.43
N ARG A 76 2.92 15.54 1.08
CA ARG A 76 3.24 14.10 1.00
C ARG A 76 2.39 13.20 1.91
N ILE A 77 1.39 13.73 2.61
CA ILE A 77 0.51 12.94 3.50
C ILE A 77 -0.21 11.80 2.75
N PRO A 78 -0.78 12.01 1.54
CA PRO A 78 -1.37 10.92 0.77
C PRO A 78 -0.36 9.79 0.51
N GLU A 79 0.85 10.11 0.09
CA GLU A 79 1.90 9.13 -0.19
C GLU A 79 2.34 8.40 1.07
N ALA A 80 2.48 9.10 2.20
CA ALA A 80 2.85 8.48 3.47
C ALA A 80 1.78 7.49 3.93
N MET A 81 0.50 7.87 3.83
CA MET A 81 -0.63 6.99 4.13
C MET A 81 -0.63 5.75 3.24
N TYR A 82 -0.37 5.92 1.94
CA TYR A 82 -0.33 4.82 1.00
C TYR A 82 0.80 3.84 1.32
N TYR A 83 2.03 4.33 1.49
CA TYR A 83 3.16 3.45 1.80
C TYR A 83 3.10 2.84 3.21
N GLU A 84 2.48 3.50 4.19
CA GLU A 84 2.18 2.88 5.48
C GLU A 84 1.24 1.68 5.30
N ALA A 85 0.17 1.85 4.51
CA ALA A 85 -0.77 0.77 4.23
C ALA A 85 -0.12 -0.39 3.47
N GLU A 86 0.66 -0.11 2.42
CA GLU A 86 1.42 -1.12 1.67
C GLU A 86 2.41 -1.86 2.58
N SER A 87 3.08 -1.15 3.50
CA SER A 87 3.95 -1.77 4.50
C SER A 87 3.18 -2.72 5.42
N TYR A 88 1.96 -2.36 5.84
CA TYR A 88 1.11 -3.27 6.61
C TYR A 88 0.64 -4.48 5.80
N LEU A 89 0.31 -4.33 4.52
CA LEU A 89 0.00 -5.46 3.64
C LEU A 89 1.19 -6.41 3.53
N ALA A 90 2.40 -5.89 3.32
CA ALA A 90 3.62 -6.68 3.23
C ALA A 90 3.94 -7.45 4.54
N LEU A 91 3.51 -6.92 5.69
CA LEU A 91 3.61 -7.58 7.00
C LEU A 91 2.45 -8.55 7.29
N GLY A 92 1.51 -8.73 6.37
CA GLY A 92 0.30 -9.53 6.58
C GLY A 92 -0.71 -8.89 7.56
N ARG A 93 -0.52 -7.62 7.93
CA ARG A 93 -1.39 -6.86 8.83
C ARG A 93 -2.56 -6.24 8.06
N GLN A 94 -3.36 -7.10 7.46
CA GLN A 94 -4.38 -6.70 6.50
C GLN A 94 -5.42 -5.75 7.10
N ASP A 95 -5.92 -6.00 8.31
CA ASP A 95 -6.95 -5.15 8.92
C ASP A 95 -6.48 -3.69 9.11
N GLY A 96 -5.21 -3.50 9.54
CA GLY A 96 -4.61 -2.18 9.69
C GLY A 96 -4.39 -1.47 8.36
N ALA A 97 -3.91 -2.20 7.34
CA ALA A 97 -3.77 -1.67 6.00
C ALA A 97 -5.10 -1.19 5.41
N ILE A 98 -6.15 -1.98 5.57
CA ILE A 98 -7.48 -1.67 5.01
C ILE A 98 -8.12 -0.48 5.70
N ALA A 99 -7.92 -0.31 7.01
CA ALA A 99 -8.35 0.89 7.71
C ALA A 99 -7.68 2.16 7.13
N LEU A 100 -6.37 2.10 6.87
CA LEU A 100 -5.64 3.21 6.26
C LEU A 100 -6.06 3.48 4.81
N LEU A 101 -6.22 2.44 3.99
CA LEU A 101 -6.68 2.57 2.60
C LEU A 101 -8.10 3.13 2.51
N SER A 102 -8.99 2.71 3.41
CA SER A 102 -10.36 3.26 3.47
C SER A 102 -10.34 4.75 3.84
N LEU A 103 -9.50 5.13 4.82
CA LEU A 103 -9.32 6.53 5.20
C LEU A 103 -8.69 7.35 4.07
N PHE A 104 -7.73 6.77 3.35
CA PHE A 104 -7.11 7.40 2.18
C PHE A 104 -8.15 7.71 1.11
N ASP A 105 -8.96 6.73 0.71
CA ASP A 105 -9.96 6.91 -0.35
C ASP A 105 -11.00 7.97 0.04
N GLN A 106 -11.39 8.02 1.31
CA GLN A 106 -12.29 9.04 1.85
C GLN A 106 -11.68 10.45 1.79
N ARG A 107 -10.40 10.60 2.15
CA ARG A 107 -9.74 11.91 2.26
C ARG A 107 -9.18 12.42 0.93
N PHE A 108 -8.74 11.52 0.07
CA PHE A 108 -8.01 11.82 -1.16
C PHE A 108 -8.58 11.11 -2.39
N PRO A 109 -9.90 11.21 -2.66
CA PRO A 109 -10.56 10.43 -3.71
C PRO A 109 -10.11 10.76 -5.15
N LEU A 110 -9.38 11.87 -5.33
CA LEU A 110 -8.84 12.35 -6.61
C LEU A 110 -7.32 12.14 -6.74
N HIS A 111 -6.65 11.64 -5.70
CA HIS A 111 -5.21 11.43 -5.75
C HIS A 111 -4.85 10.28 -6.70
N PRO A 112 -3.69 10.32 -7.41
CA PRO A 112 -3.29 9.24 -8.33
C PRO A 112 -3.28 7.83 -7.70
N PHE A 113 -2.98 7.73 -6.40
CA PHE A 113 -3.02 6.45 -5.69
C PHE A 113 -4.43 5.92 -5.39
N ALA A 114 -5.48 6.74 -5.56
CA ALA A 114 -6.85 6.32 -5.29
C ALA A 114 -7.30 5.12 -6.14
N PHE A 115 -6.80 5.00 -7.38
CA PHE A 115 -7.07 3.83 -8.22
C PHE A 115 -6.49 2.54 -7.60
N GLY A 116 -5.21 2.57 -7.20
CA GLY A 116 -4.55 1.44 -6.53
C GLY A 116 -5.23 1.11 -5.20
N THR A 117 -5.57 2.13 -4.40
CA THR A 117 -6.32 1.96 -3.15
C THR A 117 -7.65 1.24 -3.36
N ARG A 118 -8.46 1.66 -4.34
CA ARG A 118 -9.75 1.03 -4.64
C ARG A 118 -9.61 -0.38 -5.20
N LEU A 119 -8.58 -0.65 -5.99
CA LEU A 119 -8.25 -2.01 -6.45
C LEU A 119 -7.92 -2.92 -5.26
N SER A 120 -7.07 -2.46 -4.33
CA SER A 120 -6.72 -3.20 -3.12
C SER A 120 -7.93 -3.43 -2.20
N LEU A 121 -8.77 -2.41 -1.99
CA LEU A 121 -10.01 -2.52 -1.22
C LEU A 121 -11.02 -3.47 -1.89
N GLY A 122 -11.19 -3.38 -3.21
CA GLY A 122 -12.06 -4.26 -3.97
C GLY A 122 -11.65 -5.72 -3.86
N LYS A 123 -10.35 -6.01 -4.04
CA LYS A 123 -9.81 -7.36 -3.82
C LYS A 123 -10.00 -7.82 -2.38
N TYR A 124 -9.78 -6.94 -1.39
CA TYR A 124 -10.02 -7.28 0.01
C TYR A 124 -11.47 -7.68 0.28
N PHE A 125 -12.44 -6.91 -0.24
CA PHE A 125 -13.85 -7.26 -0.09
C PHE A 125 -14.18 -8.59 -0.78
N PHE A 126 -13.59 -8.87 -1.94
CA PHE A 126 -13.69 -10.18 -2.59
C PHE A 126 -13.15 -11.31 -1.70
N ASP A 127 -11.95 -11.15 -1.12
CA ASP A 127 -11.34 -12.14 -0.23
C ASP A 127 -12.19 -12.39 1.03
N LYS A 128 -12.92 -11.36 1.50
CA LYS A 128 -13.88 -11.45 2.61
C LYS A 128 -15.27 -11.94 2.19
N GLN A 129 -15.44 -12.35 0.93
CA GLN A 129 -16.69 -12.79 0.34
C GLN A 129 -17.80 -11.72 0.32
N ASP A 130 -17.44 -10.45 0.51
CA ASP A 130 -18.34 -9.32 0.34
C ASP A 130 -18.29 -8.84 -1.11
N PHE A 131 -18.80 -9.67 -2.00
CA PHE A 131 -18.76 -9.47 -3.44
C PHE A 131 -19.50 -8.18 -3.87
N ASP A 132 -20.55 -7.80 -3.13
CA ASP A 132 -21.30 -6.57 -3.38
C ASP A 132 -20.45 -5.31 -3.13
N ARG A 133 -19.72 -5.26 -2.00
CA ARG A 133 -18.77 -4.17 -1.76
C ARG A 133 -17.59 -4.22 -2.71
N ALA A 134 -17.12 -5.41 -3.09
CA ALA A 134 -16.05 -5.56 -4.07
C ALA A 134 -16.45 -4.89 -5.40
N ILE A 135 -17.59 -5.28 -5.99
CA ILE A 135 -18.08 -4.75 -7.26
C ILE A 135 -18.27 -3.24 -7.20
N ARG A 136 -18.93 -2.72 -6.15
CA ARG A 136 -19.14 -1.26 -6.00
C ARG A 136 -17.85 -0.46 -5.85
N THR A 137 -16.86 -1.01 -5.15
CA THR A 137 -15.57 -0.32 -4.96
C THR A 137 -14.77 -0.32 -6.27
N LEU A 138 -14.80 -1.44 -7.00
CA LEU A 138 -14.08 -1.59 -8.26
C LEU A 138 -14.72 -0.79 -9.40
N SER A 139 -16.05 -0.65 -9.43
CA SER A 139 -16.72 0.17 -10.44
C SER A 139 -16.28 1.64 -10.39
N GLN A 140 -15.99 2.17 -9.20
CA GLN A 140 -15.48 3.53 -9.01
C GLN A 140 -14.08 3.74 -9.59
N VAL A 141 -13.29 2.68 -9.79
CA VAL A 141 -12.01 2.76 -10.50
C VAL A 141 -12.24 3.19 -11.95
N LEU A 142 -13.27 2.63 -12.58
CA LEU A 142 -13.57 2.82 -14.01
C LEU A 142 -14.17 4.19 -14.34
N GLU A 143 -14.66 4.94 -13.34
CA GLU A 143 -15.33 6.23 -13.53
C GLU A 143 -14.37 7.38 -13.89
N ARG A 144 -13.06 7.23 -13.68
CA ARG A 144 -12.11 8.36 -13.70
C ARG A 144 -10.87 8.16 -14.57
N SER A 145 -11.02 7.52 -15.72
CA SER A 145 -9.95 7.28 -16.70
C SER A 145 -8.66 6.66 -16.11
N PRO A 146 -8.76 5.49 -15.45
CA PRO A 146 -7.60 4.75 -14.95
C PRO A 146 -6.71 4.23 -16.11
N SER A 147 -5.53 3.68 -15.78
CA SER A 147 -4.70 3.01 -16.79
C SER A 147 -5.40 1.76 -17.37
N ALA A 148 -4.90 1.25 -18.50
CA ALA A 148 -5.41 0.01 -19.08
C ALA A 148 -5.27 -1.17 -18.10
N GLU A 149 -4.13 -1.28 -17.41
CA GLU A 149 -3.85 -2.32 -16.42
C GLU A 149 -4.80 -2.23 -15.23
N GLN A 150 -5.04 -1.02 -14.72
CA GLN A 150 -5.96 -0.78 -13.62
C GLN A 150 -7.41 -1.07 -14.02
N SER A 151 -7.82 -0.70 -15.25
CA SER A 151 -9.15 -1.01 -15.80
C SER A 151 -9.36 -2.51 -15.91
N ALA A 152 -8.40 -3.21 -16.53
CA ALA A 152 -8.43 -4.65 -16.71
C ALA A 152 -8.50 -5.39 -15.37
N LEU A 153 -7.69 -4.98 -14.40
CA LEU A 153 -7.67 -5.58 -13.07
C LEU A 153 -8.98 -5.34 -12.31
N ALA A 154 -9.57 -4.14 -12.42
CA ALA A 154 -10.86 -3.84 -11.79
C ALA A 154 -11.98 -4.72 -12.37
N LEU A 155 -12.09 -4.76 -13.70
CA LEU A 155 -13.07 -5.60 -14.40
C LEU A 155 -12.88 -7.09 -14.08
N TYR A 156 -11.62 -7.56 -14.01
CA TYR A 156 -11.34 -8.94 -13.63
C TYR A 156 -11.90 -9.27 -12.23
N TRP A 157 -11.60 -8.44 -11.21
CA TRP A 157 -12.10 -8.69 -9.86
C TRP A 157 -13.63 -8.52 -9.75
N MET A 158 -14.24 -7.65 -10.56
CA MET A 158 -15.70 -7.57 -10.68
C MET A 158 -16.28 -8.86 -11.28
N GLY A 159 -15.63 -9.41 -12.31
CA GLY A 159 -16.00 -10.69 -12.91
C GLY A 159 -15.90 -11.86 -11.93
N GLU A 160 -14.79 -11.96 -11.20
CA GLU A 160 -14.62 -12.96 -10.14
C GLU A 160 -15.69 -12.82 -9.06
N SER A 161 -15.97 -11.59 -8.61
CA SER A 161 -17.00 -11.32 -7.61
C SER A 161 -18.39 -11.75 -8.09
N ALA A 162 -18.76 -11.40 -9.33
CA ALA A 162 -20.02 -11.79 -9.93
C ALA A 162 -20.14 -13.32 -10.11
N PHE A 163 -19.04 -13.99 -10.47
CA PHE A 163 -19.01 -15.44 -10.60
C PHE A 163 -19.25 -16.13 -9.26
N GLN A 164 -18.63 -15.64 -8.18
CA GLN A 164 -18.87 -16.17 -6.83
C GLN A 164 -20.32 -15.97 -6.35
N GLN A 165 -20.96 -14.89 -6.79
CA GLN A 165 -22.40 -14.65 -6.57
C GLN A 165 -23.33 -15.52 -7.43
N LYS A 166 -22.79 -16.42 -8.28
CA LYS A 166 -23.54 -17.21 -9.28
C LYS A 166 -24.19 -16.38 -10.39
N SER A 167 -23.74 -15.14 -10.56
CA SER A 167 -24.13 -14.24 -11.65
C SER A 167 -23.22 -14.47 -12.87
N THR A 168 -23.14 -15.72 -13.36
CA THR A 168 -22.16 -16.14 -14.37
C THR A 168 -22.24 -15.36 -15.68
N ILE A 169 -23.43 -14.92 -16.10
CA ILE A 169 -23.60 -14.08 -17.30
C ILE A 169 -22.91 -12.72 -17.12
N GLU A 170 -23.05 -12.11 -15.93
CA GLU A 170 -22.42 -10.84 -15.64
C GLU A 170 -20.90 -10.99 -15.50
N ALA A 171 -20.45 -12.09 -14.89
CA ALA A 171 -19.03 -12.45 -14.81
C ALA A 171 -18.39 -12.53 -16.20
N LEU A 172 -19.02 -13.29 -17.12
CA LEU A 172 -18.57 -13.38 -18.51
C LEU A 172 -18.47 -12.01 -19.17
N ARG A 173 -19.49 -11.15 -19.01
CA ARG A 173 -19.46 -9.80 -19.57
C ARG A 173 -18.25 -8.99 -19.09
N TYR A 174 -17.93 -9.05 -17.79
CA TYR A 174 -16.76 -8.33 -17.27
C TYR A 174 -15.45 -8.89 -17.83
N PHE A 175 -15.29 -10.21 -17.89
CA PHE A 175 -14.08 -10.82 -18.44
C PHE A 175 -13.93 -10.59 -19.95
N GLU A 176 -15.02 -10.65 -20.71
CA GLU A 176 -15.07 -10.33 -22.15
C GLU A 176 -14.63 -8.90 -22.40
N GLN A 177 -15.07 -7.97 -21.54
CA GLN A 177 -14.65 -6.58 -21.62
C GLN A 177 -13.13 -6.44 -21.42
N VAL A 178 -12.51 -7.19 -20.51
CA VAL A 178 -11.05 -7.18 -20.34
C VAL A 178 -10.34 -7.57 -21.63
N ILE A 179 -10.73 -8.66 -22.27
CA ILE A 179 -10.02 -9.18 -23.45
C ILE A 179 -10.33 -8.37 -24.73
N THR A 180 -11.40 -7.60 -24.72
CA THR A 180 -11.82 -6.75 -25.86
C THR A 180 -11.19 -5.36 -25.77
N ASP A 181 -11.32 -4.71 -24.61
CA ASP A 181 -10.90 -3.33 -24.41
C ASP A 181 -9.41 -3.23 -24.00
N PHE A 182 -8.89 -4.26 -23.32
CA PHE A 182 -7.55 -4.26 -22.71
C PHE A 182 -6.71 -5.52 -23.03
N PRO A 183 -6.64 -5.97 -24.31
CA PRO A 183 -6.06 -7.27 -24.67
C PRO A 183 -4.55 -7.38 -24.38
N GLU A 184 -3.81 -6.28 -24.33
CA GLU A 184 -2.35 -6.31 -24.12
C GLU A 184 -1.94 -6.26 -22.65
N THR A 185 -2.90 -6.25 -21.72
CA THR A 185 -2.62 -6.20 -20.28
C THR A 185 -2.26 -7.57 -19.72
N GLU A 186 -1.46 -7.60 -18.64
CA GLU A 186 -1.13 -8.83 -17.92
C GLU A 186 -2.35 -9.57 -17.37
N THR A 187 -3.48 -8.88 -17.20
CA THR A 187 -4.73 -9.44 -16.70
C THR A 187 -5.54 -10.14 -17.81
N ALA A 188 -5.34 -9.77 -19.08
CA ALA A 188 -6.14 -10.30 -20.20
C ALA A 188 -6.04 -11.82 -20.38
N PRO A 189 -4.86 -12.47 -20.29
CA PRO A 189 -4.78 -13.93 -20.32
C PRO A 189 -5.57 -14.59 -19.19
N ARG A 190 -5.55 -13.99 -17.99
CA ARG A 190 -6.29 -14.50 -16.83
C ARG A 190 -7.80 -14.37 -17.02
N ALA A 191 -8.27 -13.24 -17.56
CA ALA A 191 -9.68 -13.05 -17.90
C ALA A 191 -10.14 -14.01 -19.01
N ALA A 192 -9.34 -14.24 -20.05
CA ALA A 192 -9.64 -15.22 -21.09
C ALA A 192 -9.75 -16.65 -20.53
N PHE A 193 -8.90 -17.02 -19.56
CA PHE A 193 -9.01 -18.30 -18.86
C PHE A 193 -10.30 -18.37 -18.05
N ALA A 194 -10.65 -17.29 -17.34
CA ALA A 194 -11.88 -17.22 -16.56
C ALA A 194 -13.13 -17.38 -17.45
N ILE A 195 -13.15 -16.82 -18.66
CA ILE A 195 -14.23 -17.03 -19.64
C ILE A 195 -14.44 -18.52 -19.93
N ALA A 196 -13.37 -19.21 -20.36
CA ALA A 196 -13.45 -20.63 -20.70
C ALA A 196 -13.89 -21.49 -19.50
N TYR A 197 -13.40 -21.15 -18.30
CA TYR A 197 -13.82 -21.81 -17.06
C TYR A 197 -15.30 -21.56 -16.73
N ASN A 198 -15.78 -20.33 -16.87
CA ASN A 198 -17.18 -19.98 -16.64
C ASN A 198 -18.11 -20.67 -17.65
N GLU A 199 -17.67 -20.87 -18.90
CA GLU A 199 -18.42 -21.62 -19.92
C GLU A 199 -18.57 -23.11 -19.55
N ILE A 200 -17.54 -23.73 -18.95
CA ILE A 200 -17.63 -25.09 -18.39
C ILE A 200 -18.71 -25.16 -17.32
N GLU A 201 -18.73 -24.19 -16.40
CA GLU A 201 -19.72 -24.13 -15.30
C GLU A 201 -21.15 -23.94 -15.81
N LEU A 202 -21.32 -23.35 -17.00
CA LEU A 202 -22.60 -23.24 -17.70
C LEU A 202 -22.96 -24.49 -18.54
N GLY A 203 -22.09 -25.51 -18.59
CA GLY A 203 -22.26 -26.69 -19.44
C GLY A 203 -22.01 -26.42 -20.93
N ARG A 204 -21.42 -25.27 -21.29
CA ARG A 204 -21.11 -24.86 -22.66
C ARG A 204 -19.74 -25.38 -23.08
N TYR A 205 -19.57 -26.70 -23.08
CA TYR A 205 -18.26 -27.32 -23.30
C TYR A 205 -17.64 -27.02 -24.68
N ALA A 206 -18.47 -26.91 -25.72
CA ALA A 206 -18.00 -26.56 -27.06
C ALA A 206 -17.45 -25.12 -27.10
N ASP A 207 -18.15 -24.19 -26.45
CA ASP A 207 -17.71 -22.79 -26.35
C ASP A 207 -16.42 -22.69 -25.53
N ALA A 208 -16.36 -23.39 -24.40
CA ALA A 208 -15.17 -23.46 -23.55
C ALA A 208 -13.94 -23.98 -24.30
N ALA A 209 -14.08 -25.04 -25.10
CA ALA A 209 -13.00 -25.56 -25.92
C ALA A 209 -12.49 -24.51 -26.92
N ALA A 210 -13.41 -23.82 -27.61
CA ALA A 210 -13.06 -22.74 -28.53
C ALA A 210 -12.41 -21.55 -27.80
N SER A 211 -12.84 -21.23 -26.57
CA SER A 211 -12.24 -20.17 -25.75
C SER A 211 -10.83 -20.53 -25.29
N PHE A 212 -10.56 -21.78 -24.90
CA PHE A 212 -9.21 -22.24 -24.59
C PHE A 212 -8.28 -22.19 -25.82
N GLU A 213 -8.77 -22.61 -26.99
CA GLU A 213 -7.99 -22.50 -28.24
C GLU A 213 -7.63 -21.04 -28.54
N ARG A 214 -8.59 -20.11 -28.42
CA ARG A 214 -8.35 -18.67 -28.58
C ARG A 214 -7.33 -18.14 -27.57
N LEU A 215 -7.41 -18.58 -26.31
CA LEU A 215 -6.45 -18.19 -25.27
C LEU A 215 -5.03 -18.62 -25.64
N SER A 216 -4.86 -19.87 -26.09
CA SER A 216 -3.55 -20.40 -26.48
C SER A 216 -2.97 -19.67 -27.69
N GLN A 217 -3.81 -19.32 -28.67
CA GLN A 217 -3.41 -18.58 -29.86
C GLN A 217 -3.07 -17.10 -29.57
N ARG A 218 -3.89 -16.44 -28.74
CA ARG A 218 -3.76 -14.99 -28.49
C ARG A 218 -2.70 -14.66 -27.43
N TYR A 219 -2.50 -15.54 -26.45
CA TYR A 219 -1.59 -15.33 -25.32
C TYR A 219 -0.56 -16.48 -25.20
N PRO A 220 0.23 -16.75 -26.26
CA PRO A 220 1.18 -17.84 -26.27
C PRO A 220 2.24 -17.65 -25.18
N GLY A 221 2.64 -18.75 -24.52
CA GLY A 221 3.70 -18.74 -23.50
C GLY A 221 3.28 -18.25 -22.10
N THR A 222 2.02 -17.87 -21.90
CA THR A 222 1.48 -17.61 -20.56
C THR A 222 1.25 -18.91 -19.78
N GLU A 223 1.24 -18.84 -18.45
CA GLU A 223 0.92 -20.02 -17.61
C GLU A 223 -0.45 -20.63 -17.99
N PHE A 224 -1.40 -19.80 -18.44
CA PHE A 224 -2.72 -20.23 -18.85
C PHE A 224 -2.68 -21.01 -20.16
N ALA A 225 -1.87 -20.59 -21.13
CA ALA A 225 -1.70 -21.31 -22.39
C ALA A 225 -1.05 -22.70 -22.18
N ASN A 226 -0.14 -22.81 -21.22
CA ASN A 226 0.57 -24.07 -20.92
C ASN A 226 -0.25 -25.07 -20.09
N ARG A 227 -1.29 -24.61 -19.39
CA ARG A 227 -2.18 -25.46 -18.57
C ARG A 227 -3.34 -26.06 -19.36
N ILE A 228 -3.54 -25.62 -20.61
CA ILE A 228 -4.49 -26.26 -21.54
C ILE A 228 -3.80 -27.52 -22.08
N GLY A 229 -3.86 -28.61 -21.31
CA GLY A 229 -3.49 -29.93 -21.81
C GLY A 229 -4.50 -30.41 -22.84
N LEU A 230 -4.34 -29.96 -24.10
CA LEU A 230 -4.87 -30.65 -25.28
C LEU A 230 -3.97 -31.85 -25.61
#